data_AF-B5YHW3-F1
#
_entry.id   AF-B5YHW3-F1
#
_cell.length_a   1.000
_cell.length_b   1.000
_cell.length_c   1.000
_cell.angle_alpha   90.00
_cell.angle_beta   90.00
_cell.angle_gamma   90.00
#
_symmetry.space_group_name_H-M   'P 1'
#
loop_
_entity.id
_entity.type
_entity.pdbx_description
1 polymer ?
#
loop_
_entity_poly.entity_id
_entity_poly.type
_entity_poly.pdbx_seq_one_letter_code
_entity_poly.pdbx_strand_id
1 'polypeptide(L)' 'MVIETLLFPEEVLIGHRGRYIAHKRFGSHIVRAIYEYDEKLPVLITVYFPYIDRYFKGGDIYEDKILK' A
#
# COMPACT_ATOMS: atom_id res chain seq x y z
N MET A 1 11.66 2.53 -1.74
CA MET A 1 10.87 1.68 -0.81
C MET A 1 9.51 2.30 -0.47
N VAL A 2 9.35 3.22 0.49
CA VAL A 2 7.99 3.69 0.89
C VAL A 2 7.30 4.55 -0.16
N ILE A 3 7.92 5.65 -0.60
CA ILE A 3 7.36 6.52 -1.66
C ILE A 3 7.07 5.71 -2.92
N GLU A 4 8.03 4.90 -3.34
CA GLU A 4 7.86 4.01 -4.49
C GLU A 4 6.69 3.02 -4.33
N THR A 5 6.43 2.53 -3.13
CA THR A 5 5.27 1.66 -2.84
C THR A 5 3.96 2.43 -2.96
N LEU A 6 3.93 3.70 -2.53
CA LEU A 6 2.74 4.55 -2.66
C LEU A 6 2.45 4.94 -4.11
N LEU A 7 3.49 5.25 -4.89
CA LEU A 7 3.35 5.75 -6.26
C LEU A 7 3.23 4.63 -7.30
N PHE A 8 3.94 3.51 -7.08
CA PHE A 8 3.96 2.36 -7.98
C PHE A 8 3.77 1.05 -7.19
N PRO A 9 2.61 0.89 -6.53
CA PRO A 9 2.26 -0.34 -5.81
C PRO A 9 2.12 -1.50 -6.78
N GLU A 10 2.25 -2.71 -6.25
CA GLU A 10 1.86 -3.94 -6.96
C GLU A 10 0.44 -4.38 -6.59
N GLU A 11 -0.03 -3.99 -5.41
CA GLU A 11 -1.44 -4.04 -5.04
C GLU A 11 -1.78 -2.90 -4.08
N VAL A 12 -3.02 -2.42 -4.16
CA VAL A 12 -3.63 -1.50 -3.19
C VAL A 12 -4.94 -2.07 -2.73
N LEU A 13 -5.08 -2.27 -1.42
CA LEU A 13 -6.26 -2.85 -0.78
C LEU A 13 -7.01 -1.80 0.05
N ILE A 14 -8.31 -1.99 0.25
CA ILE A 14 -9.09 -1.22 1.23
C ILE A 14 -8.84 -1.77 2.64
N GLY A 15 -8.45 -0.87 3.54
CA GLY A 15 -8.34 -1.10 4.97
C GLY A 15 -9.60 -0.65 5.73
N HIS A 16 -9.52 -0.66 7.07
CA HIS A 16 -10.61 -0.19 7.91
C HIS A 16 -10.73 1.35 7.88
N ARG A 17 -11.96 1.88 7.98
CA ARG A 17 -12.28 3.33 8.06
C ARG A 17 -11.75 4.17 6.89
N GLY A 18 -11.89 3.67 5.65
CA GLY A 18 -11.54 4.45 4.45
C GLY A 18 -10.04 4.61 4.21
N ARG A 19 -9.22 3.75 4.84
CA ARG A 19 -7.78 3.69 4.60
C ARG A 19 -7.47 2.83 3.40
N TYR A 20 -6.38 3.15 2.73
CA TYR A 20 -5.79 2.37 1.66
C TYR A 20 -4.49 1.75 2.13
N ILE A 21 -4.15 0.61 1.55
CA ILE A 21 -2.98 -0.19 1.92
C ILE A 21 -2.23 -0.54 0.65
N ALA A 22 -1.16 0.19 0.37
CA ALA A 22 -0.26 -0.09 -0.73
C ALA A 22 0.77 -1.14 -0.34
N HIS A 23 0.95 -2.14 -1.22
CA HIS A 23 2.02 -3.12 -1.11
C HIS A 23 2.95 -3.09 -2.31
N LYS A 24 4.22 -3.31 -2.03
CA LYS A 24 5.25 -3.60 -3.03
C LYS A 24 6.22 -4.63 -2.49
N ARG A 25 6.59 -5.61 -3.32
CA ARG A 25 7.47 -6.71 -2.90
C ARG A 25 8.92 -6.28 -2.89
N PHE A 26 9.66 -6.76 -1.91
CA PHE A 26 11.10 -6.62 -1.78
C PHE A 26 11.65 -7.96 -1.26
N GLY A 27 11.99 -8.86 -2.19
CA GLY A 27 12.37 -10.23 -1.87
C GLY A 27 11.24 -11.01 -1.21
N SER A 28 11.48 -11.57 -0.03
CA SER A 28 10.51 -12.33 0.76
C SER A 28 9.56 -11.47 1.60
N HIS A 29 9.69 -10.14 1.51
CA HIS A 29 8.91 -9.19 2.29
C HIS A 29 8.12 -8.25 1.38
N ILE A 30 7.17 -7.55 1.97
CA ILE A 30 6.50 -6.42 1.34
C ILE A 30 6.73 -5.16 2.16
N VAL A 31 6.82 -4.01 1.51
CA VAL A 31 6.51 -2.74 2.19
C VAL A 31 5.00 -2.64 2.24
N ARG A 32 4.43 -2.49 3.43
CA ARG A 32 3.00 -2.25 3.63
C ARG A 32 2.79 -0.83 4.15
N ALA A 33 2.38 0.05 3.24
CA ALA A 33 2.15 1.46 3.51
C ALA A 33 0.65 1.73 3.62
N ILE A 34 0.20 2.11 4.81
CA ILE A 34 -1.19 2.45 5.10
C ILE A 34 -1.33 3.96 5.05
N TYR A 35 -2.25 4.44 4.24
CA TYR A 35 -2.51 5.86 4.06
C TYR A 35 -4.02 6.14 4.01
N GLU A 36 -4.40 7.38 4.25
CA GLU A 36 -5.74 7.90 4.05
C GLU A 36 -5.66 9.24 3.32
N TYR A 37 -6.81 9.75 2.89
CA TYR A 37 -6.86 11.07 2.28
C TYR A 37 -7.35 12.10 3.29
N ASP A 38 -6.55 13.14 3.48
CA ASP A 38 -7.03 14.40 4.04
C ASP A 38 -7.43 15.30 2.87
N GLU A 39 -8.74 15.40 2.65
CA GLU A 39 -9.35 15.93 1.42
C GLU A 39 -8.83 15.24 0.14
N LYS A 40 -7.80 15.82 -0.49
CA LYS A 40 -7.16 15.31 -1.72
C LYS A 40 -5.69 14.93 -1.51
N LEU A 41 -5.16 15.18 -0.32
CA LEU A 41 -3.77 14.92 0.01
C LEU A 41 -3.65 13.51 0.63
N PRO A 42 -2.91 12.57 0.01
CA PRO A 42 -2.65 11.28 0.64
C PRO A 42 -1.69 11.46 1.84
N VAL A 43 -2.15 11.07 3.03
CA VAL A 43 -1.41 11.14 4.29
C VAL A 43 -1.03 9.72 4.72
N LEU A 44 0.28 9.50 4.83
CA LEU A 44 0.83 8.22 5.28
C LEU A 44 0.66 8.07 6.80
N ILE A 45 -0.04 7.02 7.22
CA ILE A 45 -0.37 6.76 8.62
C ILE A 45 0.65 5.82 9.26
N THR A 46 0.96 4.71 8.59
CA THR A 46 1.86 3.69 9.15
C THR A 46 2.54 2.90 8.04
N VAL A 47 3.78 2.51 8.30
CA VAL A 47 4.55 1.61 7.44
C VAL A 47 5.13 0.50 8.28
N TYR A 48 5.09 -0.72 7.76
CA TYR A 48 5.87 -1.84 8.29
C TYR A 48 6.28 -2.78 7.16
N PHE A 49 7.25 -3.64 7.44
CA PHE A 49 7.92 -4.51 6.46
C PHE A 49 7.73 -5.99 6.80
N PRO A 50 6.53 -6.57 6.60
CA PRO A 50 6.27 -7.97 6.93
C PRO A 50 6.69 -8.92 5.81
N TYR A 51 6.80 -10.21 6.15
CA TYR A 51 6.88 -11.28 5.14
C TYR A 51 5.66 -11.28 4.20
N ILE A 52 5.90 -11.63 2.94
CA ILE A 52 4.93 -11.59 1.84
C ILE A 52 3.69 -12.46 2.08
N ASP A 53 3.88 -13.64 2.65
CA ASP A 53 2.88 -14.68 2.91
C ASP A 53 1.76 -14.24 3.85
N ARG A 54 2.02 -13.24 4.71
CA ARG A 54 1.05 -12.78 5.69
C ARG A 54 -0.05 -11.90 5.11
N TYR A 55 0.24 -11.15 4.04
CA TYR A 55 -0.55 -9.97 3.69
C TYR A 55 -0.74 -9.72 2.20
N PHE A 56 0.17 -10.22 1.35
CA PHE A 56 0.11 -10.00 -0.09
C PHE A 56 -0.95 -10.90 -0.71
N LYS A 57 -1.83 -10.35 -1.56
CA LYS A 57 -2.96 -11.07 -2.17
C LYS A 57 -2.67 -11.60 -3.57
N GLY A 58 -1.50 -11.32 -4.11
CA GLY A 58 -1.06 -11.84 -5.42
C GLY A 58 -0.76 -10.75 -6.43
N GLY A 59 -0.99 -9.48 -6.10
CA GLY A 59 -0.82 -8.36 -7.03
C GLY A 59 -2.08 -8.06 -7.86
N ASP A 60 -1.99 -7.00 -8.66
CA ASP A 60 -2.96 -6.60 -9.69
C ASP A 60 -4.34 -6.13 -9.21
N ILE A 61 -4.54 -6.04 -7.89
CA ILE A 61 -5.69 -5.40 -7.27
C ILE A 61 -5.31 -3.95 -6.96
N TYR A 62 -6.06 -2.98 -7.48
CA TYR A 62 -5.82 -1.57 -7.22
C TYR A 62 -7.12 -0.87 -6.83
N GLU A 63 -7.40 -0.86 -5.54
CA GLU A 63 -8.53 -0.10 -4.96
C GLU A 63 -8.28 1.42 -5.00
N ASP A 64 -7.01 1.83 -5.11
CA ASP A 64 -6.60 3.21 -5.33
C ASP A 64 -5.27 3.28 -6.10
N LYS A 65 -5.04 4.40 -6.78
CA LYS A 65 -3.77 4.75 -7.43
C LYS A 65 -3.54 6.25 -7.28
N ILE A 66 -2.58 6.60 -6.41
CA ILE A 66 -2.20 8.01 -6.16
C ILE A 66 -1.75 8.70 -7.45
N LEU A 67 -0.98 7.99 -8.29
CA LEU A 67 -0.65 8.44 -9.64
C LEU A 67 -1.47 7.61 -10.63
N LYS A 68 -2.22 8.30 -11.50
CA LYS A 68 -2.80 7.72 -12.70
C LYS A 68 -1.77 7.65 -13.83
#